data_AF-A0A6S6TNQ4-F1
#
_entry.id   AF-A0A6S6TNQ4-F1
#
_cell.length_a   1.000
_cell.length_b   1.000
_cell.length_c   1.000
_cell.angle_alpha   90.00
_cell.angle_beta   90.00
_cell.angle_gamma   90.00
#
_symmetry.space_group_name_H-M   'P 1'
#
loop_
_entity.id
_entity.type
_entity.pdbx_description
1 polymer ?
#
loop_
_entity_poly.entity_id
_entity_poly.type
_entity_poly.pdbx_seq_one_letter_code
_entity_poly.pdbx_strand_id
1 'polypeptide(L)'
;MIDKEQLIKDIETAFADVHLNEGIGINEADKIELRERDAFRQKGRNQDRLWWQSWKEIEDKYPASYSSVMDFMDSEGLRWVMPVYLIYIIKHYKEGSFSVDSTIYTLEAGGLGTDGLDLYTIEQKKAIAKFLQFMVEVGAEWVDVESAQNALDNVWGEWV
;
A
#
# COMPACT_ATOMS: atom_id res chain seq x y z
N MET A 1 12.41 -18.53 -5.22
CA MET A 1 13.00 -17.24 -4.84
C MET A 1 12.67 -16.19 -5.85
N ILE A 2 11.62 -15.43 -5.54
CA ILE A 2 11.29 -14.21 -6.26
C ILE A 2 12.45 -13.22 -6.07
N ASP A 3 12.97 -12.71 -7.18
CA ASP A 3 14.04 -11.71 -7.17
C ASP A 3 13.49 -10.36 -6.69
N LYS A 4 14.11 -9.79 -5.66
CA LYS A 4 13.67 -8.54 -5.02
C LYS A 4 13.69 -7.35 -5.97
N GLU A 5 14.74 -7.20 -6.77
CA GLU A 5 14.87 -6.05 -7.67
C GLU A 5 13.88 -6.14 -8.83
N GLN A 6 13.67 -7.35 -9.35
CA GLN A 6 12.67 -7.59 -10.39
C GLN A 6 11.25 -7.35 -9.87
N LEU A 7 10.91 -7.78 -8.65
CA LEU A 7 9.60 -7.53 -8.06
C LEU A 7 9.32 -6.02 -7.90
N ILE A 8 10.31 -5.25 -7.44
CA ILE A 8 10.18 -3.79 -7.34
C ILE A 8 9.90 -3.18 -8.72
N LYS A 9 10.63 -3.61 -9.77
CA LYS A 9 10.40 -3.14 -11.14
C LYS A 9 9.01 -3.52 -11.68
N ASP A 10 8.53 -4.73 -11.37
CA ASP A 10 7.21 -5.19 -11.75
C ASP A 10 6.12 -4.31 -11.10
N ILE A 11 6.26 -3.98 -9.81
CA ILE A 11 5.36 -3.05 -9.10
C ILE A 11 5.44 -1.65 -9.71
N GLU A 12 6.64 -1.10 -9.90
CA GLU A 12 6.83 0.21 -10.51
C GLU A 12 6.18 0.32 -11.89
N THR A 13 6.21 -0.76 -12.66
CA THR A 13 5.61 -0.82 -13.99
C THR A 13 4.08 -0.91 -13.91
N ALA A 14 3.54 -1.79 -13.06
CA ALA A 14 2.10 -1.99 -12.91
C ALA A 14 1.38 -0.75 -12.36
N PHE A 15 2.08 0.08 -11.60
CA PHE A 15 1.55 1.30 -10.98
C PHE A 15 2.05 2.59 -11.62
N ALA A 16 2.76 2.54 -12.76
CA ALA A 16 3.43 3.70 -13.36
C ALA A 16 2.51 4.91 -13.60
N ASP A 17 1.27 4.66 -14.04
CA ASP A 17 0.29 5.69 -14.41
C ASP A 17 -0.74 6.00 -13.30
N VAL A 18 -0.48 5.56 -12.07
CA VAL A 18 -1.39 5.82 -10.95
C VAL A 18 -1.11 7.18 -10.33
N HIS A 19 -2.15 7.99 -10.25
CA HIS A 19 -2.14 9.35 -9.71
C HIS A 19 -3.17 9.45 -8.58
N LEU A 20 -2.95 10.32 -7.60
CA LEU A 20 -3.87 10.47 -6.47
C LEU A 20 -5.19 11.14 -6.89
N ASN A 21 -5.15 12.05 -7.88
CA ASN A 21 -6.31 12.82 -8.34
C ASN A 21 -7.08 13.47 -7.17
N GLU A 22 -8.34 13.07 -6.98
CA GLU A 22 -9.20 13.57 -5.89
C GLU A 22 -9.25 12.61 -4.68
N GLY A 23 -8.51 11.50 -4.73
CA GLY A 23 -8.44 10.52 -3.66
C GLY A 23 -7.79 11.03 -2.38
N ILE A 24 -8.02 10.30 -1.28
CA ILE A 24 -7.50 10.63 0.05
C ILE A 24 -6.04 10.16 0.17
N GLY A 25 -5.10 11.10 0.26
CA GLY A 25 -3.67 10.82 0.41
C GLY A 25 -3.23 10.56 1.85
N ILE A 26 -1.93 10.30 2.05
CA ILE A 26 -1.34 9.95 3.36
C ILE A 26 -1.62 11.03 4.41
N ASN A 27 -1.34 12.29 4.09
CA ASN A 27 -1.46 13.37 5.07
C ASN A 27 -2.92 13.73 5.36
N GLU A 28 -3.81 13.65 4.36
CA GLU A 28 -5.25 13.81 4.60
C GLU A 28 -5.80 12.67 5.47
N ALA A 29 -5.45 11.42 5.17
CA ALA A 29 -5.86 10.25 5.95
C ALA A 29 -5.40 10.34 7.41
N ASP A 30 -4.16 10.76 7.68
CA ASP A 30 -3.66 11.03 9.04
C ASP A 30 -4.55 12.05 9.79
N LYS A 31 -5.05 13.08 9.09
CA LYS A 31 -5.92 14.09 9.71
C LYS A 31 -7.32 13.55 9.99
N ILE A 32 -7.81 12.64 9.16
CA ILE A 32 -9.06 11.91 9.38
C ILE A 32 -8.92 10.99 10.60
N GLU A 33 -7.84 10.22 10.66
CA GLU A 33 -7.53 9.31 11.77
C GLU A 33 -7.53 10.05 13.12
N LEU A 34 -6.82 11.18 13.17
CA LEU A 34 -6.72 12.05 14.36
C LEU A 34 -8.01 12.83 14.67
N ARG A 35 -9.08 12.64 13.87
CA ARG A 35 -10.37 13.33 13.99
C ARG A 35 -10.22 14.85 14.02
N GLU A 36 -9.28 15.38 13.24
CA GLU A 36 -9.05 16.81 13.17
C GLU A 36 -10.18 17.51 12.39
N ARG A 37 -10.32 18.81 12.61
CA ARG A 37 -11.32 19.65 11.93
C ARG A 37 -11.01 19.77 10.43
N ASP A 38 -12.03 20.06 9.63
CA ASP A 38 -11.94 20.15 8.15
C ASP A 38 -10.80 21.04 7.64
N ALA A 39 -10.50 22.15 8.35
CA ALA A 39 -9.39 23.02 7.99
C ALA A 39 -8.03 22.31 8.00
N PHE A 40 -7.82 21.36 8.91
CA PHE A 40 -6.59 20.57 8.96
C PHE A 40 -6.60 19.42 7.96
N ARG A 41 -7.76 18.80 7.69
CA ARG A 41 -7.91 17.85 6.59
C ARG A 41 -7.53 18.47 5.24
N GLN A 42 -8.01 19.68 4.96
CA GLN A 42 -7.62 20.43 3.75
C GLN A 42 -6.13 20.76 3.71
N LYS A 43 -5.50 21.00 4.88
CA LYS A 43 -4.05 21.19 4.97
C LYS A 43 -3.31 19.90 4.61
N GLY A 44 -3.73 18.75 5.14
CA GLY A 44 -3.20 17.43 4.78
C GLY A 44 -3.29 17.17 3.29
N ARG A 45 -4.48 17.38 2.70
CA ARG A 45 -4.70 17.29 1.25
C ARG A 45 -3.74 18.17 0.44
N ASN A 46 -3.47 19.39 0.93
CA ASN A 46 -2.52 20.30 0.27
C ASN A 46 -1.07 19.82 0.38
N GLN A 47 -0.71 19.06 1.41
CA GLN A 47 0.62 18.44 1.52
C GLN A 47 0.76 17.27 0.55
N ASP A 48 -0.30 16.46 0.40
CA ASP A 48 -0.32 15.34 -0.55
C ASP A 48 -0.14 15.80 -2.01
N ARG A 49 -0.52 17.05 -2.35
CA ARG A 49 -0.34 17.65 -3.69
C ARG A 49 1.09 17.61 -4.21
N LEU A 50 2.08 17.55 -3.32
CA LEU A 50 3.48 17.39 -3.70
C LEU A 50 3.75 16.08 -4.44
N TRP A 51 2.89 15.07 -4.27
CA TRP A 51 3.09 13.71 -4.80
C TRP A 51 1.95 13.24 -5.72
N TRP A 52 0.98 14.11 -6.02
CA TRP A 52 -0.19 13.73 -6.84
C TRP A 52 0.19 13.19 -8.21
N GLN A 53 1.28 13.71 -8.79
CA GLN A 53 1.75 13.34 -10.11
C GLN A 53 2.63 12.08 -10.11
N SER A 54 3.18 11.69 -8.96
CA SER A 54 4.10 10.58 -8.85
C SER A 54 4.22 10.11 -7.41
N TRP A 55 3.68 8.93 -7.11
CA TRP A 55 3.88 8.27 -5.82
C TRP A 55 5.36 7.92 -5.55
N LYS A 56 6.22 7.89 -6.58
CA LYS A 56 7.65 7.57 -6.46
C LYS A 56 8.45 8.62 -5.69
N GLU A 57 7.90 9.82 -5.52
CA GLU A 57 8.53 10.91 -4.77
C GLU A 57 8.30 10.80 -3.25
N ILE A 58 7.49 9.84 -2.81
CA ILE A 58 7.24 9.59 -1.39
C ILE A 58 8.45 8.85 -0.79
N GLU A 59 9.13 9.52 0.14
CA GLU A 59 10.28 8.97 0.86
C GLU A 59 9.88 7.85 1.83
N ASP A 60 10.76 6.87 2.05
CA ASP A 60 10.53 5.71 2.94
C ASP A 60 10.13 6.10 4.38
N LYS A 61 10.48 7.31 4.86
CA LYS A 61 10.05 7.79 6.18
C LYS A 61 8.53 7.91 6.34
N TYR A 62 7.78 8.10 5.25
CA TYR A 62 6.33 8.21 5.28
C TYR A 62 5.68 6.85 5.53
N PRO A 63 5.87 5.81 4.68
CA PRO A 63 5.36 4.49 4.98
C PRO A 63 5.95 3.93 6.28
N ALA A 64 7.15 4.33 6.74
CA ALA A 64 7.65 3.95 8.06
C ALA A 64 6.86 4.56 9.24
N SER A 65 6.24 5.73 9.08
CA SER A 65 5.61 6.49 10.17
C SER A 65 4.08 6.41 10.18
N TYR A 66 3.45 6.08 9.05
CA TYR A 66 2.00 6.18 8.85
C TYR A 66 1.34 4.80 8.63
N SER A 67 1.53 3.85 9.54
CA SER A 67 1.07 2.47 9.35
C SER A 67 -0.46 2.28 9.23
N SER A 68 -1.27 3.20 9.75
CA SER A 68 -2.73 3.07 9.89
C SER A 68 -3.53 3.86 8.87
N VAL A 69 -2.89 4.70 8.05
CA VAL A 69 -3.60 5.65 7.19
C VAL A 69 -4.44 4.98 6.09
N MET A 70 -4.11 3.76 5.69
CA MET A 70 -4.85 3.03 4.65
C MET A 70 -6.32 2.80 5.01
N ASP A 71 -6.64 2.64 6.30
CA ASP A 71 -8.01 2.47 6.80
C ASP A 71 -8.91 3.70 6.54
N PHE A 72 -8.31 4.84 6.23
CA PHE A 72 -8.98 6.12 6.04
C PHE A 72 -8.93 6.61 4.59
N MET A 73 -8.34 5.82 3.69
CA MET A 73 -8.26 6.15 2.27
C MET A 73 -9.47 5.65 1.51
N ASP A 74 -9.88 6.37 0.47
CA ASP A 74 -10.78 5.83 -0.55
C ASP A 74 -10.02 4.94 -1.54
N SER A 75 -10.73 4.31 -2.47
CA SER A 75 -10.12 3.37 -3.43
C SER A 75 -9.06 4.03 -4.32
N GLU A 76 -9.23 5.31 -4.69
CA GLU A 76 -8.21 6.07 -5.45
C GLU A 76 -6.95 6.29 -4.62
N GLY A 77 -7.11 6.77 -3.37
CA GLY A 77 -6.01 7.00 -2.44
C GLY A 77 -5.24 5.72 -2.12
N LEU A 78 -5.97 4.65 -1.83
CA LEU A 78 -5.36 3.36 -1.50
C LEU A 78 -4.61 2.77 -2.70
N ARG A 79 -5.20 2.81 -3.91
CA ARG A 79 -4.53 2.37 -5.14
C ARG A 79 -3.27 3.17 -5.43
N TRP A 80 -3.30 4.48 -5.19
CA TRP A 80 -2.15 5.38 -5.37
C TRP A 80 -1.02 5.11 -4.37
N VAL A 81 -1.34 4.86 -3.10
CA VAL A 81 -0.32 4.66 -2.07
C VAL A 81 0.22 3.23 -2.02
N MET A 82 -0.56 2.24 -2.45
CA MET A 82 -0.20 0.82 -2.40
C MET A 82 1.22 0.53 -2.88
N PRO A 83 1.68 0.94 -4.09
CA PRO A 83 3.03 0.65 -4.56
C PRO A 83 4.14 1.19 -3.63
N VAL A 84 3.90 2.30 -2.94
CA VAL A 84 4.85 2.89 -1.98
C VAL A 84 5.08 1.92 -0.82
N TYR A 85 4.01 1.41 -0.23
CA TYR A 85 4.09 0.48 0.91
C TYR A 85 4.63 -0.87 0.50
N LEU A 86 4.21 -1.43 -0.65
CA LEU A 86 4.76 -2.70 -1.16
C LEU A 86 6.29 -2.61 -1.31
N ILE A 87 6.78 -1.55 -1.95
CA ILE A 87 8.21 -1.34 -2.20
C ILE A 87 8.96 -1.08 -0.88
N TYR A 88 8.40 -0.27 0.02
CA TYR A 88 8.97 -0.04 1.35
C TYR A 88 9.14 -1.36 2.12
N ILE A 89 8.11 -2.20 2.14
CA ILE A 89 8.15 -3.49 2.85
C ILE A 89 9.19 -4.42 2.22
N ILE A 90 9.24 -4.55 0.90
CA ILE A 90 10.27 -5.35 0.22
C ILE A 90 11.69 -4.88 0.61
N LYS A 91 11.88 -3.57 0.81
CA LYS A 91 13.15 -2.99 1.24
C LYS A 91 13.45 -3.27 2.71
N HIS A 92 12.45 -3.18 3.59
CA HIS A 92 12.62 -3.01 5.03
C HIS A 92 11.93 -4.06 5.93
N TYR A 93 11.35 -5.14 5.40
CA TYR A 93 10.57 -6.12 6.19
C TYR A 93 11.31 -6.66 7.43
N LYS A 94 12.65 -6.73 7.39
CA LYS A 94 13.48 -7.20 8.53
C LYS A 94 13.67 -6.17 9.65
N GLU A 95 13.26 -4.92 9.44
CA GLU A 95 13.48 -3.82 10.39
C GLU A 95 12.33 -3.67 11.41
N GLY A 96 11.22 -4.38 11.22
CA GLY A 96 10.12 -4.45 12.19
C GLY A 96 9.26 -3.18 12.26
N SER A 97 8.70 -2.75 11.13
CA SER A 97 7.74 -1.63 11.06
C SER A 97 6.30 -2.13 11.11
N PHE A 98 5.42 -1.46 11.87
CA PHE A 98 3.99 -1.77 11.91
C PHE A 98 3.32 -1.69 10.53
N SER A 99 3.89 -0.91 9.62
CA SER A 99 3.40 -0.77 8.25
C SER A 99 3.52 -2.07 7.44
N VAL A 100 4.38 -2.99 7.86
CA VAL A 100 4.51 -4.30 7.23
C VAL A 100 3.22 -5.10 7.41
N ASP A 101 2.85 -5.36 8.65
CA ASP A 101 1.68 -6.16 8.98
C ASP A 101 0.39 -5.43 8.59
N SER A 102 0.29 -4.12 8.82
CA SER A 102 -0.92 -3.37 8.46
C SER A 102 -1.22 -3.38 6.96
N THR A 103 -0.18 -3.33 6.11
CA THR A 103 -0.36 -3.47 4.66
C THR A 103 -0.81 -4.89 4.31
N ILE A 104 -0.26 -5.92 4.95
CA ILE A 104 -0.69 -7.31 4.73
C ILE A 104 -2.15 -7.49 5.13
N TYR A 105 -2.58 -6.97 6.28
CA TYR A 105 -4.00 -7.04 6.70
C TYR A 105 -4.92 -6.28 5.75
N THR A 106 -4.47 -5.12 5.24
CA THR A 106 -5.21 -4.37 4.22
C THR A 106 -5.40 -5.22 2.96
N LEU A 107 -4.37 -5.95 2.53
CA LEU A 107 -4.44 -6.85 1.39
C LEU A 107 -5.29 -8.10 1.67
N GLU A 108 -5.21 -8.67 2.87
CA GLU A 108 -6.06 -9.80 3.31
C GLU A 108 -7.54 -9.42 3.29
N ALA A 109 -7.87 -8.17 3.64
CA ALA A 109 -9.23 -7.62 3.56
C ALA A 109 -9.68 -7.26 2.14
N GLY A 110 -8.83 -7.43 1.13
CA GLY A 110 -9.16 -7.16 -0.29
C GLY A 110 -8.47 -5.95 -0.91
N GLY A 111 -7.73 -5.16 -0.12
CA GLY A 111 -7.11 -3.92 -0.61
C GLY A 111 -8.14 -2.86 -1.04
N LEU A 112 -9.34 -2.87 -0.45
CA LEU A 112 -10.41 -1.95 -0.82
C LEU A 112 -10.35 -0.68 0.04
N GLY A 113 -10.58 0.47 -0.59
CA GLY A 113 -10.73 1.73 0.16
C GLY A 113 -12.03 1.78 0.96
N THR A 114 -12.22 2.86 1.70
CA THR A 114 -13.44 3.11 2.52
C THR A 114 -14.75 3.15 1.72
N ASP A 115 -14.68 3.33 0.41
CA ASP A 115 -15.80 3.26 -0.54
C ASP A 115 -16.09 1.83 -1.04
N GLY A 116 -15.25 0.86 -0.71
CA GLY A 116 -15.40 -0.56 -1.07
C GLY A 116 -15.17 -0.86 -2.56
N LEU A 117 -14.60 0.07 -3.32
CA LEU A 117 -14.36 -0.11 -4.75
C LEU A 117 -13.02 -0.79 -5.03
N ASP A 118 -13.04 -1.77 -5.93
CA ASP A 118 -11.84 -2.39 -6.49
C ASP A 118 -11.45 -1.68 -7.79
N LEU A 119 -10.42 -0.85 -7.71
CA LEU A 119 -9.90 -0.09 -8.84
C LEU A 119 -8.61 -0.68 -9.43
N TYR A 120 -8.13 -1.83 -8.94
CA TYR A 120 -6.88 -2.41 -9.41
C TYR A 120 -7.04 -3.04 -10.80
N THR A 121 -6.08 -2.77 -11.68
CA THR A 121 -5.99 -3.48 -12.98
C THR A 121 -5.43 -4.88 -12.77
N ILE A 122 -5.63 -5.77 -13.75
CA ILE A 122 -5.09 -7.15 -13.69
C ILE A 122 -3.57 -7.15 -13.42
N GLU A 123 -2.83 -6.23 -14.02
CA GLU A 123 -1.38 -6.10 -13.85
C GLU A 123 -1.02 -5.70 -12.40
N GLN A 124 -1.82 -4.81 -11.81
CA GLN A 124 -1.65 -4.39 -10.42
C GLN A 124 -1.95 -5.54 -9.45
N LYS A 125 -3.03 -6.29 -9.70
CA LYS A 125 -3.37 -7.49 -8.91
C LYS A 125 -2.28 -8.55 -9.00
N LYS A 126 -1.71 -8.78 -10.18
CA LYS A 126 -0.56 -9.69 -10.36
C LYS A 126 0.67 -9.23 -9.59
N ALA A 127 0.96 -7.92 -9.57
CA ALA A 127 2.07 -7.38 -8.79
C ALA A 127 1.85 -7.55 -7.28
N ILE A 128 0.63 -7.33 -6.80
CA ILE A 128 0.23 -7.56 -5.39
C ILE A 128 0.34 -9.06 -5.03
N ALA A 129 -0.17 -9.96 -5.87
CA ALA A 129 -0.07 -11.40 -5.65
C ALA A 129 1.39 -11.86 -5.55
N LYS A 130 2.25 -11.43 -6.48
CA LYS A 130 3.69 -11.70 -6.43
C LYS A 130 4.36 -11.13 -5.17
N PHE A 131 3.94 -9.95 -4.71
CA PHE A 131 4.42 -9.38 -3.45
C PHE A 131 4.07 -10.28 -2.26
N LEU A 132 2.82 -10.73 -2.15
CA LEU A 132 2.39 -11.61 -1.08
C LEU A 132 3.15 -12.95 -1.12
N GLN A 133 3.37 -13.52 -2.32
CA GLN A 133 4.21 -14.71 -2.46
C GLN A 133 5.64 -14.50 -1.97
N PHE A 134 6.21 -13.33 -2.27
CA PHE A 134 7.53 -12.97 -1.78
C PHE A 134 7.53 -12.85 -0.25
N MET A 135 6.51 -12.24 0.35
CA MET A 135 6.36 -12.19 1.82
C MET A 135 6.25 -13.57 2.45
N VAL A 136 5.49 -14.49 1.86
CA VAL A 136 5.41 -15.88 2.35
C VAL A 136 6.76 -16.59 2.25
N GLU A 137 7.50 -16.38 1.17
CA GLU A 137 8.81 -17.04 0.96
C GLU A 137 9.90 -16.55 1.92
N VAL A 138 9.92 -15.25 2.24
CA VAL A 138 11.06 -14.62 2.97
C VAL A 138 10.71 -14.09 4.37
N GLY A 139 9.42 -14.05 4.71
CA GLY A 139 8.91 -13.28 5.85
C GLY A 139 8.69 -14.05 7.15
N ALA A 140 8.93 -15.37 7.21
CA ALA A 140 8.52 -16.21 8.35
C ALA A 140 8.95 -15.74 9.74
N GLU A 141 10.05 -15.00 9.86
CA GLU A 141 10.56 -14.46 11.14
C GLU A 141 10.20 -12.98 11.36
N TRP A 142 9.65 -12.30 10.36
CA TRP A 142 9.63 -10.83 10.27
C TRP A 142 8.26 -10.24 9.99
N VAL A 143 7.35 -11.02 9.43
CA VAL A 143 6.02 -10.57 9.00
C VAL A 143 4.98 -11.61 9.41
N ASP A 144 3.72 -11.20 9.50
CA ASP A 144 2.63 -12.16 9.63
C ASP A 144 2.41 -12.94 8.31
N VAL A 145 3.16 -14.04 8.18
CA VAL A 145 3.08 -14.93 7.01
C VAL A 145 1.74 -15.66 6.92
N GLU A 146 1.06 -15.90 8.04
CA GLU A 146 -0.26 -16.52 8.02
C GLU A 146 -1.26 -15.60 7.32
N SER A 147 -1.28 -14.32 7.69
CA SER A 147 -2.11 -13.32 7.04
C SER A 147 -1.73 -13.09 5.57
N ALA A 148 -0.43 -13.13 5.23
CA ALA A 148 0.02 -13.05 3.83
C ALA A 148 -0.45 -14.27 3.01
N GLN A 149 -0.42 -15.47 3.59
CA GLN A 149 -0.91 -16.69 2.96
C GLN A 149 -2.44 -16.66 2.81
N ASN A 150 -3.17 -16.21 3.83
CA ASN A 150 -4.63 -16.04 3.76
C ASN A 150 -5.04 -15.06 2.67
N ALA A 151 -4.30 -13.94 2.52
CA ALA A 151 -4.53 -12.99 1.45
C ALA A 151 -4.37 -13.65 0.07
N LEU A 152 -3.33 -14.48 -0.14
CA LEU A 152 -3.17 -15.25 -1.37
C LEU A 152 -4.31 -16.25 -1.58
N ASP A 153 -4.63 -17.07 -0.58
CA ASP A 153 -5.57 -18.16 -0.76
C ASP A 153 -7.00 -17.67 -1.02
N ASN A 154 -7.38 -16.54 -0.40
CA ASN A 154 -8.77 -16.07 -0.41
C ASN A 154 -9.03 -14.88 -1.33
N VAL A 155 -8.00 -14.08 -1.65
CA VAL A 155 -8.18 -12.85 -2.42
C VAL A 155 -7.33 -12.88 -3.69
N TRP A 156 -6.01 -13.01 -3.58
CA TRP A 156 -5.09 -12.66 -4.67
C TRP A 156 -4.57 -13.83 -5.50
N GLY A 157 -4.84 -15.06 -5.09
CA GLY A 157 -4.21 -16.28 -5.61
C GLY A 157 -4.52 -16.58 -7.08
N GLU A 158 -5.61 -16.04 -7.62
CA GLU A 158 -5.96 -16.19 -9.04
C GLU A 158 -5.07 -15.36 -9.99
N TRP A 159 -4.26 -14.43 -9.44
CA TRP A 159 -3.33 -13.59 -10.20
C TRP A 159 -1.85 -13.92 -9.96
N VAL A 160 -1.57 -15.08 -9.36
CA VAL A 160 -0.22 -15.65 -9.26
C VAL A 160 0.33 -16.02 -10.64
#